data_AF-X1V557-F1
#
_entry.id   AF-X1V557-F1
#
_cell.length_a   1.000
_cell.length_b   1.000
_cell.length_c   1.000
_cell.angle_alpha   90.00
_cell.angle_beta   90.00
_cell.angle_gamma   90.00
#
_symmetry.space_group_name_H-M   'P 1'
#
loop_
_entity.id
_entity.type
_entity.pdbx_description
1 polymer ?
#
loop_
_entity_poly.entity_id
_entity_poly.type
_entity_poly.pdbx_seq_one_letter_code
_entity_poly.pdbx_strand_id
1 'polypeptide(L)'
;MRTVAIALNTFKESIRDKVLYGLVVFGTIFIGASRILKPLTIGEELKITKDIGLASISFFGLLIAVFVGTRLVYQEIEKKTIYTIIPKPVERWQFLLGKYIGLVLVIATVVVIMTLWVFIVLFVTTGRFDSNLLLAIFYIFLELMVMTAIALFFSTFTTYIASGIFTFMLYFVGHLTRDILVFAEKTSSKFIMIFSHIIYFF
;
A
#
# COMPACT_ATOMS: atom_id res chain seq x y z
N MET A 1 14.29 13.70 19.80
CA MET A 1 14.87 14.35 18.60
C MET A 1 15.55 13.38 17.63
N ARG A 2 16.18 12.28 18.08
CA ARG A 2 16.89 11.34 17.17
C ARG A 2 15.96 10.54 16.23
N THR A 3 14.80 10.09 16.71
CA THR A 3 13.80 9.36 15.92
C THR A 3 13.23 10.18 14.76
N VAL A 4 12.92 11.45 15.00
CA VAL A 4 12.40 12.39 13.97
C VAL A 4 13.44 12.65 12.88
N ALA A 5 14.72 12.79 13.26
CA ALA A 5 15.80 12.96 12.29
C ALA A 5 15.97 11.73 11.37
N ILE A 6 15.86 10.52 11.94
CA ILE A 6 15.87 9.27 11.16
C ILE A 6 14.67 9.23 10.22
N ALA A 7 13.46 9.51 10.72
CA ALA A 7 12.24 9.51 9.91
C ALA A 7 12.32 10.50 8.73
N LEU A 8 12.80 11.72 8.96
CA LEU A 8 12.97 12.74 7.91
C LEU A 8 14.04 12.34 6.89
N ASN A 9 15.11 11.69 7.34
CA ASN A 9 16.14 11.19 6.44
C ASN A 9 15.59 10.06 5.56
N THR A 10 14.92 9.07 6.17
CA THR A 10 14.25 7.97 5.45
C THR A 10 13.23 8.49 4.45
N PHE A 11 12.43 9.50 4.82
CA PHE A 11 11.49 10.15 3.91
C PHE A 11 12.19 10.76 2.69
N LYS A 12 13.23 11.57 2.91
CA LYS A 12 14.00 12.22 1.83
C LYS A 12 14.72 11.22 0.94
N GLU A 13 15.21 10.12 1.51
CA GLU A 13 15.84 9.04 0.77
C GLU A 13 14.82 8.31 -0.11
N SER A 14 13.67 7.95 0.46
CA SER A 14 12.59 7.24 -0.23
C SER A 14 12.00 8.05 -1.37
N ILE A 15 11.77 9.35 -1.16
CA ILE A 15 11.12 10.20 -2.18
C ILE A 15 12.01 10.37 -3.42
N ARG A 16 13.32 10.15 -3.28
CA ARG A 16 14.29 10.20 -4.38
C ARG A 16 14.44 8.86 -5.09
N ASP A 17 13.75 7.82 -4.64
CA ASP A 17 13.79 6.51 -5.29
C ASP A 17 13.04 6.57 -6.63
N LYS A 18 13.74 6.20 -7.71
CA LYS A 18 13.19 6.12 -9.06
C LYS A 18 12.00 5.16 -9.15
N VAL A 19 11.98 4.12 -8.33
CA VAL A 19 10.89 3.14 -8.28
C VAL A 19 9.59 3.81 -7.81
N LEU A 20 9.67 4.68 -6.80
CA LEU A 20 8.52 5.43 -6.30
C LEU A 20 7.91 6.30 -7.39
N TYR A 21 8.74 7.09 -8.09
CA TYR A 21 8.28 7.93 -9.20
C TYR A 21 7.60 7.11 -10.30
N GLY A 22 8.19 5.97 -10.67
CA GLY A 22 7.59 5.05 -11.63
C GLY A 22 6.20 4.60 -11.20
N LEU A 23 6.06 4.09 -9.97
CA LEU A 23 4.78 3.58 -9.45
C LEU A 23 3.71 4.66 -9.35
N VAL A 24 4.06 5.87 -8.92
CA VAL A 24 3.12 7.01 -8.87
C VAL A 24 2.65 7.41 -10.27
N VAL A 25 3.56 7.47 -11.23
CA VAL A 25 3.23 7.80 -12.63
C VAL A 25 2.32 6.73 -13.22
N PHE A 26 2.65 5.44 -13.06
CA PHE A 26 1.81 4.35 -13.54
C PHE A 26 0.42 4.35 -12.89
N GLY A 27 0.33 4.58 -11.57
CA GLY A 27 -0.95 4.70 -10.88
C GLY A 27 -1.80 5.86 -11.39
N THR A 28 -1.18 7.02 -11.61
CA THR A 28 -1.83 8.21 -12.17
C THR A 28 -2.35 7.95 -13.59
N ILE A 29 -1.57 7.26 -14.42
CA ILE A 29 -1.96 6.86 -15.78
C ILE A 29 -3.13 5.86 -15.73
N PHE A 30 -3.09 4.86 -14.86
CA PHE A 30 -4.18 3.88 -14.69
C PHE A 30 -5.50 4.54 -14.30
N ILE A 31 -5.44 5.48 -13.35
CA ILE A 31 -6.62 6.28 -12.96
C ILE A 31 -7.11 7.12 -14.16
N GLY A 32 -6.20 7.72 -14.93
CA GLY A 32 -6.56 8.48 -16.13
C GLY A 32 -7.20 7.61 -17.22
N ALA A 33 -6.72 6.38 -17.39
CA ALA A 33 -7.22 5.41 -18.35
C ALA A 33 -8.67 4.99 -18.06
N SER A 34 -9.16 5.14 -16.82
CA SER A 34 -10.58 4.91 -16.48
C SER A 34 -11.55 5.69 -17.36
N ARG A 35 -11.15 6.88 -17.86
CA ARG A 35 -11.98 7.67 -18.79
C ARG A 35 -12.24 6.97 -20.12
N ILE A 36 -11.31 6.14 -20.59
CA ILE A 36 -11.45 5.41 -21.86
C ILE A 36 -12.49 4.29 -21.72
N LEU A 37 -12.70 3.77 -20.51
CA LEU A 37 -13.67 2.71 -20.22
C LEU A 37 -15.10 3.25 -20.03
N LYS A 38 -15.26 4.57 -19.87
CA LYS A 38 -16.54 5.26 -19.69
C LYS A 38 -17.64 4.89 -20.71
N PRO A 39 -17.40 4.91 -22.05
CA PRO A 39 -18.46 4.65 -23.04
C PRO A 39 -18.90 3.19 -23.08
N LEU A 40 -18.21 2.27 -22.38
CA LEU A 40 -18.56 0.85 -22.35
C LEU A 40 -19.65 0.52 -21.32
N THR A 41 -20.11 1.49 -20.53
CA THR A 41 -21.10 1.24 -19.46
C THR A 41 -22.15 2.34 -19.38
N ILE A 42 -23.37 2.00 -19.80
CA ILE A 42 -24.51 2.91 -19.77
C ILE A 42 -25.07 2.94 -18.34
N GLY A 43 -24.95 4.08 -17.64
CA GLY A 43 -25.64 4.34 -16.36
C GLY A 43 -24.84 4.15 -15.06
N GLU A 44 -23.62 3.58 -15.08
CA GLU A 44 -22.77 3.40 -13.89
C GLU A 44 -21.39 4.12 -13.98
N GLU A 45 -21.27 5.17 -14.79
CA GLU A 45 -19.98 5.87 -15.06
C GLU A 45 -19.23 6.32 -13.79
N LEU A 46 -19.98 6.71 -12.74
CA LEU A 46 -19.44 7.11 -11.44
C LEU A 46 -18.78 5.96 -10.69
N LYS A 47 -19.32 4.75 -10.80
CA LYS A 47 -18.87 3.60 -10.04
C LYS A 47 -17.54 3.09 -10.56
N ILE A 48 -17.41 2.95 -11.89
CA ILE A 48 -16.18 2.49 -12.53
C ILE A 48 -14.99 3.41 -12.22
N THR A 49 -15.19 4.72 -12.31
CA THR A 49 -14.10 5.68 -12.03
C THR A 49 -13.64 5.60 -10.58
N LYS A 50 -14.57 5.43 -9.63
CA LYS A 50 -14.27 5.27 -8.21
C LYS A 50 -13.57 3.94 -7.93
N ASP A 51 -14.08 2.84 -8.48
CA ASP A 51 -13.52 1.50 -8.26
C ASP A 51 -12.11 1.40 -8.83
N ILE A 52 -11.88 1.88 -10.05
CA ILE A 52 -10.53 1.91 -10.65
C ILE A 52 -9.61 2.85 -9.87
N GLY A 53 -10.12 3.99 -9.41
CA GLY A 53 -9.37 4.94 -8.58
C GLY A 53 -8.89 4.32 -7.27
N LEU A 54 -9.80 3.74 -6.51
CA LEU A 54 -9.52 3.06 -5.25
C LEU A 54 -8.62 1.84 -5.46
N ALA A 55 -8.88 1.01 -6.45
CA ALA A 55 -8.05 -0.14 -6.79
C ALA A 55 -6.62 0.28 -7.16
N SER A 56 -6.47 1.38 -7.91
CA SER A 56 -5.15 1.93 -8.25
C SER A 56 -4.40 2.41 -7.01
N ILE A 57 -5.07 3.16 -6.12
CA ILE A 57 -4.43 3.63 -4.87
C ILE A 57 -3.98 2.44 -4.01
N SER A 58 -4.84 1.43 -3.83
CA SER A 58 -4.49 0.26 -3.04
C SER A 58 -3.35 -0.54 -3.66
N PHE A 59 -3.45 -0.87 -4.95
CA PHE A 59 -2.48 -1.71 -5.63
C PHE A 59 -1.10 -1.04 -5.75
N PHE A 60 -1.03 0.20 -6.25
CA PHE A 60 0.25 0.90 -6.38
C PHE A 60 0.81 1.30 -5.02
N GLY A 61 -0.05 1.64 -4.05
CA GLY A 61 0.34 1.87 -2.66
C GLY A 61 0.99 0.63 -2.04
N LEU A 62 0.43 -0.56 -2.26
CA LEU A 62 1.01 -1.83 -1.82
C LEU A 62 2.37 -2.08 -2.46
N LEU A 63 2.48 -1.89 -3.78
CA LEU A 63 3.77 -2.05 -4.46
C LEU A 63 4.83 -1.11 -3.89
N ILE A 64 4.47 0.13 -3.55
CA ILE A 64 5.38 1.07 -2.90
C ILE A 64 5.76 0.59 -1.50
N ALA A 65 4.78 0.15 -0.69
CA ALA A 65 5.03 -0.41 0.64
C ALA A 65 6.02 -1.58 0.59
N VAL A 66 5.85 -2.47 -0.39
CA VAL A 66 6.69 -3.64 -0.59
C VAL A 66 8.07 -3.24 -1.12
N PHE A 67 8.15 -2.59 -2.27
CA PHE A 67 9.43 -2.32 -2.94
C PHE A 67 10.26 -1.27 -2.21
N VAL A 68 9.65 -0.16 -1.77
CA VAL A 68 10.39 0.90 -1.08
C VAL A 68 10.68 0.48 0.35
N GLY A 69 9.71 -0.13 1.06
CA GLY A 69 9.89 -0.56 2.45
C GLY A 69 10.99 -1.62 2.61
N THR A 70 10.97 -2.69 1.81
CA THR A 70 11.96 -3.78 1.92
C THR A 70 13.34 -3.35 1.45
N ARG A 71 13.44 -2.56 0.36
CA ARG A 71 14.72 -2.08 -0.17
C ARG A 71 15.44 -1.17 0.81
N LEU A 72 14.73 -0.28 1.50
CA LEU A 72 15.33 0.67 2.43
C LEU A 72 16.01 -0.05 3.60
N VAL A 73 15.39 -1.10 4.13
CA VAL A 73 15.98 -1.90 5.21
C VAL A 73 17.15 -2.73 4.70
N TYR A 74 16.98 -3.37 3.55
CA TYR A 74 18.02 -4.20 2.95
C TYR A 74 19.31 -3.42 2.63
N GLN A 75 19.19 -2.23 2.02
CA GLN A 75 20.35 -1.42 1.66
C GLN A 75 21.17 -0.96 2.88
N GLU A 76 20.55 -0.81 4.05
CA GLU A 76 21.25 -0.45 5.27
C GLU A 76 21.86 -1.65 5.99
N ILE A 77 21.25 -2.83 5.88
CA ILE A 77 21.82 -4.09 6.38
C ILE A 77 23.03 -4.52 5.54
N GLU A 78 22.92 -4.46 4.22
CA GLU A 78 23.93 -4.99 3.29
C GLU A 78 25.15 -4.06 3.17
N LYS A 79 24.98 -2.73 3.20
CA LYS A 79 26.10 -1.77 3.13
C LYS A 79 26.98 -1.73 4.37
N LYS A 80 26.68 -2.52 5.42
CA LYS A 80 27.34 -2.42 6.74
C LYS A 80 27.32 -0.99 7.32
N THR A 81 26.47 -0.08 6.83
CA THR A 81 26.35 1.29 7.36
C THR A 81 25.84 1.29 8.80
N ILE A 82 25.16 0.21 9.21
CA ILE A 82 24.86 -0.07 10.62
C ILE A 82 26.14 0.06 11.45
N TYR A 83 27.29 -0.46 11.01
CA TYR A 83 28.55 -0.43 11.75
C TYR A 83 29.19 0.95 11.84
N THR A 84 28.90 1.87 10.92
CA THR A 84 29.45 3.24 10.95
C THR A 84 28.63 4.19 11.84
N ILE A 85 27.39 3.80 12.20
CA ILE A 85 26.50 4.55 13.11
C ILE A 85 26.67 4.10 14.58
N ILE A 86 27.37 2.97 14.83
CA ILE A 86 27.65 2.42 16.17
C ILE A 86 28.39 3.35 17.16
N PRO A 87 29.05 4.49 16.81
CA PRO A 87 29.58 5.37 17.85
C PRO A 87 28.48 6.10 18.65
N LYS A 88 27.21 6.08 18.22
CA LYS A 88 26.10 6.77 18.91
C LYS A 88 25.08 5.75 19.45
N PRO A 89 24.67 5.84 20.73
CA PRO A 89 23.72 4.91 21.32
C PRO A 89 22.33 5.19 20.72
N VAL A 90 22.01 4.48 19.64
CA VAL A 90 20.68 4.44 19.05
C VAL A 90 20.13 3.05 19.32
N GLU A 91 19.10 2.98 20.15
CA GLU A 91 18.45 1.71 20.46
C GLU A 91 17.75 1.16 19.20
N ARG A 92 17.76 -0.17 19.02
CA ARG A 92 17.21 -0.85 17.83
C ARG A 92 15.74 -0.47 17.56
N TRP A 93 14.95 -0.27 18.62
CA TRP A 93 13.55 0.14 18.55
C TRP A 93 13.36 1.56 18.01
N GLN A 94 14.23 2.50 18.39
CA GLN A 94 14.15 3.90 17.93
C GLN A 94 14.43 4.02 16.43
N PHE A 95 15.33 3.19 15.93
CA PHE A 95 15.64 3.10 14.52
C PHE A 95 14.48 2.50 13.72
N LEU A 96 13.89 1.38 14.19
CA LEU A 96 12.76 0.74 13.52
C LEU A 96 11.52 1.66 13.47
N LEU A 97 11.21 2.33 14.59
CA LEU A 97 10.12 3.31 14.66
C LEU A 97 10.37 4.53 13.75
N GLY A 98 11.59 5.05 13.73
CA GLY A 98 11.96 6.16 12.84
C GLY A 98 11.74 5.79 11.37
N LYS A 99 12.16 4.59 10.95
CA LYS A 99 11.93 4.08 9.60
C LYS A 99 10.46 3.89 9.27
N TYR A 100 9.70 3.28 10.18
CA TYR A 100 8.27 3.07 9.98
C TYR A 100 7.56 4.41 9.77
N ILE A 101 7.80 5.40 10.63
CA ILE A 101 7.21 6.74 10.49
C ILE A 101 7.65 7.39 9.16
N GLY A 102 8.92 7.27 8.79
CA GLY A 102 9.43 7.77 7.51
C GLY A 102 8.71 7.16 6.31
N LEU A 103 8.52 5.85 6.29
CA LEU A 103 7.81 5.13 5.22
C LEU A 103 6.31 5.45 5.20
N VAL A 104 5.67 5.57 6.37
CA VAL A 104 4.26 5.99 6.47
C VAL A 104 4.07 7.38 5.87
N LEU A 105 4.99 8.32 6.11
CA LEU A 105 4.95 9.65 5.50
C LEU A 105 5.09 9.61 3.97
N VAL A 106 5.92 8.70 3.46
CA VAL A 106 6.08 8.47 2.01
C VAL A 106 4.75 7.97 1.43
N ILE A 107 4.15 6.96 2.04
CA ILE A 107 2.85 6.43 1.61
C ILE A 107 1.77 7.50 1.72
N ALA A 108 1.72 8.27 2.79
CA ALA A 108 0.76 9.36 2.95
C ALA A 108 0.90 10.37 1.79
N THR A 109 2.12 10.74 1.42
CA THR A 109 2.39 11.65 0.30
C THR A 109 1.88 11.06 -1.02
N VAL A 110 2.17 9.78 -1.28
CA VAL A 110 1.71 9.08 -2.49
C VAL A 110 0.18 9.02 -2.54
N VAL A 111 -0.46 8.60 -1.45
CA VAL A 111 -1.92 8.49 -1.36
C VAL A 111 -2.56 9.86 -1.58
N VAL A 112 -2.02 10.94 -1.00
CA VAL A 112 -2.51 12.31 -1.24
C VAL A 112 -2.40 12.68 -2.72
N ILE A 113 -1.25 12.43 -3.36
CA ILE A 113 -1.07 12.72 -4.80
C ILE A 113 -2.08 11.96 -5.65
N MET A 114 -2.22 10.65 -5.43
CA MET A 114 -3.17 9.83 -6.19
C MET A 114 -4.62 10.20 -5.90
N THR A 115 -4.95 10.58 -4.65
CA THR A 115 -6.27 11.03 -4.25
C THR A 115 -6.65 12.33 -4.96
N LEU A 116 -5.76 13.32 -4.96
CA LEU A 116 -5.95 14.56 -5.71
C LEU A 116 -6.19 14.27 -7.19
N TRP A 117 -5.44 13.33 -7.76
CA TRP A 117 -5.64 12.92 -9.14
C TRP A 117 -6.99 12.25 -9.40
N VAL A 118 -7.44 11.34 -8.53
CA VAL A 118 -8.77 10.74 -8.60
C VAL A 118 -9.86 11.81 -8.55
N PHE A 119 -9.75 12.79 -7.65
CA PHE A 119 -10.71 13.89 -7.57
C PHE A 119 -10.71 14.77 -8.82
N ILE A 120 -9.55 15.09 -9.40
CA ILE A 120 -9.45 15.80 -10.67
C ILE A 120 -10.13 15.00 -11.79
N VAL A 121 -9.89 13.69 -11.85
CA VAL A 121 -10.51 12.83 -12.86
C VAL A 121 -12.02 12.76 -12.68
N LEU A 122 -12.52 12.60 -11.45
CA LEU A 122 -13.95 12.60 -11.13
C LEU A 122 -14.64 13.93 -11.44
N PHE A 123 -14.00 15.05 -11.12
CA PHE A 123 -14.53 16.38 -11.39
C PHE A 123 -14.74 16.60 -12.89
N VAL A 124 -13.74 16.25 -13.71
CA VAL A 124 -13.83 16.36 -15.18
C VAL A 124 -14.85 15.39 -15.76
N THR A 125 -15.01 14.21 -15.17
CA THR A 125 -15.87 13.16 -15.73
C THR A 125 -17.34 13.33 -15.38
N THR A 126 -17.66 13.76 -14.15
CA THR A 126 -19.03 13.71 -13.62
C THR A 126 -19.44 14.90 -12.75
N GLY A 127 -18.50 15.77 -12.33
CA GLY A 127 -18.80 16.98 -11.57
C GLY A 127 -19.37 16.76 -10.15
N ARG A 128 -19.37 15.53 -9.63
CA ARG A 128 -19.91 15.18 -8.30
C ARG A 128 -18.80 14.79 -7.33
N PHE A 129 -18.82 15.42 -6.16
CA PHE A 129 -17.98 15.03 -5.02
C PHE A 129 -18.77 14.07 -4.13
N ASP A 130 -18.17 12.91 -3.86
CA ASP A 130 -18.71 11.95 -2.91
C ASP A 130 -17.81 11.92 -1.68
N SER A 131 -18.38 12.26 -0.52
CA SER A 131 -17.64 12.26 0.75
C SER A 131 -17.27 10.83 1.18
N ASN A 132 -18.02 9.82 0.75
CA ASN A 132 -17.75 8.42 1.08
C ASN A 132 -16.43 7.92 0.45
N LEU A 133 -16.01 8.54 -0.66
CA LEU A 133 -14.75 8.20 -1.32
C LEU A 133 -13.54 8.54 -0.44
N LEU A 134 -13.61 9.67 0.28
CA LEU A 134 -12.51 10.08 1.17
C LEU A 134 -12.36 9.10 2.35
N LEU A 135 -13.49 8.60 2.86
CA LEU A 135 -13.52 7.59 3.92
C LEU A 135 -12.98 6.24 3.44
N ALA A 136 -13.31 5.83 2.21
CA ALA A 136 -12.72 4.64 1.59
C ALA A 136 -11.19 4.76 1.42
N ILE A 137 -10.71 5.92 0.96
CA ILE A 137 -9.27 6.19 0.82
C ILE A 137 -8.57 6.17 2.18
N PHE A 138 -9.23 6.68 3.23
CA PHE A 138 -8.69 6.62 4.58
C PHE A 138 -8.52 5.17 5.07
N TYR A 139 -9.48 4.28 4.80
CA TYR A 139 -9.32 2.85 5.10
C TYR A 139 -8.19 2.19 4.32
N ILE A 140 -8.03 2.51 3.02
CA ILE A 140 -6.90 2.03 2.22
C ILE A 140 -5.58 2.52 2.81
N PHE A 141 -5.51 3.78 3.25
CA PHE A 141 -4.32 4.32 3.88
C PHE A 141 -3.96 3.56 5.17
N LEU A 142 -4.94 3.29 6.04
CA LEU A 142 -4.73 2.47 7.24
C LEU A 142 -4.25 1.06 6.89
N GLU A 143 -4.83 0.46 5.85
CA GLU A 143 -4.40 -0.84 5.36
C GLU A 143 -2.93 -0.82 4.93
N LEU A 144 -2.52 0.17 4.13
CA LEU A 144 -1.13 0.34 3.70
C LEU A 144 -0.16 0.60 4.87
N MET A 145 -0.62 1.24 5.95
CA MET A 145 0.16 1.37 7.19
C MET A 145 0.39 0.01 7.88
N VAL A 146 -0.59 -0.89 7.83
CA VAL A 146 -0.43 -2.26 8.33
C VAL A 146 0.51 -3.05 7.42
N MET A 147 0.31 -2.96 6.10
CA MET A 147 1.16 -3.65 5.12
C MET A 147 2.64 -3.21 5.21
N THR A 148 2.91 -1.93 5.48
CA THR A 148 4.29 -1.47 5.73
C THR A 148 4.87 -1.99 7.03
N ALA A 149 4.08 -2.10 8.09
CA ALA A 149 4.55 -2.71 9.34
C ALA A 149 4.93 -4.19 9.12
N ILE A 150 4.09 -4.92 8.37
CA ILE A 150 4.34 -6.30 7.98
C ILE A 150 5.59 -6.42 7.10
N ALA A 151 5.74 -5.55 6.09
CA ALA A 151 6.91 -5.51 5.22
C ALA A 151 8.21 -5.30 6.02
N LEU A 152 8.19 -4.31 6.93
CA LEU A 152 9.33 -4.03 7.81
C LEU A 152 9.63 -5.22 8.72
N PHE A 153 8.61 -5.83 9.31
CA PHE A 153 8.77 -7.00 10.16
C PHE A 153 9.50 -8.13 9.41
N PHE A 154 9.00 -8.55 8.26
CA PHE A 154 9.65 -9.60 7.45
C PHE A 154 11.07 -9.23 7.01
N SER A 155 11.32 -7.94 6.74
CA SER A 155 12.65 -7.49 6.31
C SER A 155 13.74 -7.62 7.39
N THR A 156 13.37 -7.82 8.65
CA THR A 156 14.36 -7.95 9.75
C THR A 156 15.05 -9.32 9.79
N PHE A 157 14.43 -10.37 9.23
CA PHE A 157 14.95 -11.74 9.29
C PHE A 157 14.99 -12.44 7.92
N THR A 158 14.52 -11.80 6.85
CA THR A 158 14.43 -12.37 5.50
C THR A 158 15.15 -11.51 4.46
N THR A 159 15.49 -12.07 3.30
CA THR A 159 16.00 -11.28 2.16
C THR A 159 14.94 -10.32 1.63
N TYR A 160 15.36 -9.23 0.97
CA TYR A 160 14.43 -8.22 0.45
C TYR A 160 13.37 -8.80 -0.50
N ILE A 161 13.77 -9.73 -1.38
CA ILE A 161 12.86 -10.38 -2.33
C ILE A 161 11.82 -11.21 -1.57
N ALA A 162 12.25 -12.07 -0.65
CA ALA A 162 11.33 -12.95 0.05
C ALA A 162 10.41 -12.19 1.02
N SER A 163 10.90 -11.14 1.69
CA SER A 163 10.05 -10.25 2.50
C SER A 163 8.98 -9.57 1.65
N GLY A 164 9.32 -9.13 0.44
CA GLY A 164 8.35 -8.55 -0.48
C GLY A 164 7.30 -9.56 -0.94
N ILE A 165 7.71 -10.78 -1.28
CA ILE A 165 6.80 -11.86 -1.67
C ILE A 165 5.83 -12.20 -0.52
N PHE A 166 6.32 -12.37 0.71
CA PHE A 166 5.45 -12.68 1.86
C PHE A 166 4.42 -11.59 2.14
N THR A 167 4.84 -10.33 2.09
CA THR A 167 3.94 -9.19 2.27
C THR A 167 2.88 -9.13 1.17
N PHE A 168 3.28 -9.36 -0.08
CA PHE A 168 2.36 -9.38 -1.21
C PHE A 168 1.37 -10.56 -1.11
N MET A 169 1.82 -11.74 -0.70
CA MET A 169 0.94 -12.89 -0.47
C MET A 169 -0.07 -12.63 0.63
N LEU A 170 0.34 -12.02 1.75
CA LEU A 170 -0.57 -11.66 2.84
C LEU A 170 -1.66 -10.66 2.40
N TYR A 171 -1.30 -9.67 1.57
CA TYR A 171 -2.28 -8.74 1.01
C TYR A 171 -3.36 -9.48 0.20
N PHE A 172 -2.92 -10.37 -0.69
CA PHE A 172 -3.83 -11.12 -1.55
C PHE A 172 -4.70 -12.06 -0.74
N VAL A 173 -4.12 -12.82 0.19
CA VAL A 173 -4.90 -13.70 1.07
C VAL A 173 -5.97 -12.90 1.82
N GLY A 174 -5.62 -11.76 2.42
CA GLY A 174 -6.57 -10.91 3.13
C GLY A 174 -7.72 -10.39 2.24
N HIS A 175 -7.41 -10.01 1.00
CA HIS A 175 -8.42 -9.55 0.04
C HIS A 175 -9.31 -10.69 -0.49
N LEU A 176 -8.73 -11.84 -0.81
CA LEU A 176 -9.45 -12.98 -1.37
C LEU A 176 -10.34 -13.70 -0.35
N THR A 177 -10.08 -13.54 0.95
CA THR A 177 -10.88 -14.18 2.01
C THR A 177 -12.37 -13.85 1.91
N ARG A 178 -12.73 -12.60 1.54
CA ARG A 178 -14.15 -12.22 1.32
C ARG A 178 -14.76 -12.91 0.12
N ASP A 179 -14.01 -13.02 -0.99
CA ASP A 179 -14.49 -13.68 -2.18
C ASP A 179 -14.70 -15.18 -1.93
N ILE A 180 -13.77 -15.83 -1.22
CA ILE A 180 -13.85 -17.24 -0.85
C ILE A 180 -15.13 -17.54 -0.08
N LEU A 181 -15.56 -16.67 0.86
CA LEU A 181 -16.83 -16.83 1.55
C LEU A 181 -18.04 -16.75 0.62
N VAL A 182 -18.08 -15.74 -0.25
CA VAL A 182 -19.20 -15.55 -1.20
C VAL A 182 -19.29 -16.73 -2.17
N PHE A 183 -18.16 -17.31 -2.58
CA PHE A 183 -18.13 -18.53 -3.39
C PHE A 183 -18.48 -19.80 -2.60
N ALA A 184 -18.11 -19.86 -1.32
CA ALA A 184 -18.46 -20.97 -0.43
C ALA A 184 -19.97 -21.02 -0.14
N GLU A 185 -20.64 -19.89 0.05
CA GLU A 185 -22.10 -19.82 0.24
C GLU A 185 -22.89 -20.30 -0.99
N LYS A 186 -22.32 -20.18 -2.19
CA LYS A 186 -22.91 -20.68 -3.43
C LYS A 186 -22.66 -22.18 -3.68
N THR A 187 -21.87 -22.84 -2.83
CA THR A 187 -21.46 -24.24 -2.99
C THR A 187 -22.13 -25.13 -1.94
N SER A 188 -22.81 -26.21 -2.37
CA SER A 188 -23.57 -27.12 -1.49
C SER A 188 -22.74 -28.05 -0.57
N SER A 189 -21.42 -27.90 -0.52
CA SER A 189 -20.53 -28.76 0.28
C SER A 189 -20.25 -28.14 1.65
N LYS A 190 -20.75 -28.78 2.72
CA LYS A 190 -20.54 -28.36 4.12
C LYS A 190 -19.06 -28.20 4.51
N PHE A 191 -18.15 -28.95 3.88
CA PHE A 191 -16.72 -28.90 4.20
C PHE A 191 -16.07 -27.56 3.79
N ILE A 192 -16.43 -27.05 2.61
CA ILE A 192 -15.92 -25.78 2.06
C ILE A 192 -16.49 -24.60 2.86
N MET A 193 -17.73 -24.73 3.35
CA MET A 193 -18.40 -23.71 4.16
C MET A 193 -17.78 -23.55 5.55
N ILE A 194 -17.36 -24.65 6.21
CA ILE A 194 -16.68 -24.61 7.51
C ILE A 194 -15.25 -24.06 7.36
N PHE A 195 -14.52 -24.50 6.32
CA PHE A 195 -13.15 -24.05 6.08
C PHE A 195 -13.08 -22.56 5.74
N SER A 196 -14.03 -22.04 4.96
CA SER A 196 -14.12 -20.61 4.64
C SER A 196 -14.51 -19.75 5.85
N HIS A 197 -15.39 -20.23 6.74
CA HIS A 197 -15.71 -19.52 7.99
C HIS A 197 -14.51 -19.39 8.93
N ILE A 198 -13.66 -20.42 9.00
CA ILE A 198 -12.43 -20.39 9.82
C ILE A 198 -11.45 -19.35 9.27
N ILE A 199 -11.27 -19.30 7.94
CA ILE A 199 -10.35 -18.35 7.29
C ILE A 199 -10.87 -16.91 7.36
N TYR A 200 -12.18 -16.68 7.37
CA TYR A 200 -12.72 -15.32 7.50
C TYR A 200 -12.52 -14.70 8.89
N PHE A 201 -12.51 -15.52 9.94
CA PHE A 201 -12.31 -15.04 11.30
C PHE A 201 -10.84 -14.90 11.71
N PHE A 202 -9.89 -15.33 10.86
CA PHE A 202 -8.45 -15.35 11.11
C PHE A 202 -7.71 -14.33 10.23
#